data_AF-A0A929L1S3-F1
#
_entry.id   AF-A0A929L1S3-F1
#
_cell.length_a   1.000
_cell.length_b   1.000
_cell.length_c   1.000
_cell.angle_alpha   90.00
_cell.angle_beta   90.00
_cell.angle_gamma   90.00
#
_symmetry.space_group_name_H-M   'P 1'
#
loop_
_entity.id
_entity.type
_entity.pdbx_description
1 polymer ?
#
loop_
_entity_poly.entity_id
_entity_poly.type
_entity_poly.pdbx_seq_one_letter_code
_entity_poly.pdbx_strand_id
1 'polypeptide(L)' 'MEPAENPPEFEALRQLKHDIKNELAGMILCLEQLRYEITDPQPDWEYYMDSISNGCKNINKLLK' A
#
# COMPACT_ATOMS: atom_id res chain seq x y z
N MET A 1 -7.10 -0.14 -38.01
CA MET A 1 -6.87 0.85 -36.95
C MET A 1 -5.77 0.26 -36.10
N GLU A 2 -4.53 0.74 -36.26
CA GLU A 2 -3.39 0.23 -35.48
C GLU A 2 -3.61 0.57 -34.00
N PRO A 3 -3.25 -0.33 -33.06
CA PRO A 3 -3.31 0.01 -31.65
C PRO A 3 -2.26 1.09 -31.39
N ALA A 4 -2.67 2.23 -30.84
CA ALA A 4 -1.74 3.24 -30.38
C ALA A 4 -0.87 2.62 -29.27
N GLU A 5 0.38 2.30 -29.59
CA GLU A 5 1.38 1.94 -28.58
C GLU A 5 1.51 3.12 -27.61
N ASN A 6 1.20 2.90 -26.33
CA ASN A 6 1.39 3.92 -25.32
C ASN A 6 2.89 4.27 -25.26
N PRO A 7 3.26 5.55 -25.05
CA PRO A 7 4.66 5.93 -24.90
C PRO A 7 5.34 5.07 -23.82
N PRO A 8 6.60 4.64 -23.99
CA PRO A 8 7.30 3.80 -23.00
C PRO A 8 7.27 4.34 -21.57
N GLU A 9 7.24 5.67 -21.41
CA GLU A 9 7.11 6.37 -20.14
C GLU A 9 5.78 6.09 -19.42
N PHE A 10 4.69 5.92 -20.17
CA PHE A 10 3.37 5.61 -19.62
C PHE A 10 3.32 4.19 -19.07
N GLU A 11 3.99 3.25 -19.74
CA GLU A 11 4.09 1.87 -19.27
C GLU A 11 5.01 1.78 -18.03
N ALA A 12 6.12 2.51 -18.02
CA ALA A 12 6.99 2.61 -16.84
C ALA A 12 6.25 3.18 -15.62
N LEU A 13 5.45 4.24 -15.80
CA LEU A 13 4.63 4.82 -14.74
C LEU A 13 3.54 3.85 -14.26
N ARG A 14 2.91 3.12 -15.19
CA ARG A 14 1.92 2.08 -14.85
C ARG A 14 2.55 0.97 -14.02
N GLN A 15 3.73 0.49 -14.40
CA GLN A 15 4.45 -0.54 -13.66
C GLN A 15 4.84 -0.04 -12.26
N LEU A 16 5.39 1.17 -12.16
CA LEU A 16 5.72 1.77 -10.86
C LEU A 16 4.49 1.88 -9.95
N LYS A 17 3.34 2.32 -10.49
CA LYS A 17 2.08 2.39 -9.75
C LYS A 17 1.61 1.01 -9.28
N HIS A 18 1.75 -0.01 -10.12
CA HIS A 18 1.45 -1.38 -9.74
C HIS A 18 2.34 -1.86 -8.59
N ASP A 19 3.66 -1.65 -8.69
CA ASP A 19 4.63 -2.12 -7.70
C ASP A 19 4.41 -1.45 -6.35
N ILE A 20 4.18 -0.14 -6.32
CA ILE A 20 3.86 0.56 -5.06
C ILE A 20 2.55 0.04 -4.46
N LYS A 21 1.52 -0.23 -5.28
CA LYS A 21 0.27 -0.82 -4.77
C LYS A 21 0.47 -2.20 -4.16
N ASN A 22 1.32 -3.02 -4.78
CA ASN A 22 1.67 -4.33 -4.27
C ASN A 22 2.37 -4.25 -2.90
N GLU A 23 3.36 -3.37 -2.77
CA GLU A 23 4.06 -3.14 -1.49
C GLU A 23 3.11 -2.63 -0.40
N LEU A 24 2.23 -1.69 -0.73
CA LEU A 24 1.23 -1.17 0.22
C LEU A 24 0.25 -2.27 0.69
N ALA A 25 -0.16 -3.17 -0.21
CA ALA A 25 -0.99 -4.31 0.16
C ALA A 25 -0.25 -5.27 1.11
N GLY A 26 1.03 -5.53 0.83
CA GLY A 26 1.90 -6.32 1.71
C GLY A 26 2.03 -5.72 3.10
N MET A 27 2.29 -4.41 3.20
CA MET A 27 2.38 -3.70 4.48
C MET A 27 1.08 -3.77 5.27
N ILE A 28 -0.07 -3.57 4.63
CA ILE A 28 -1.38 -3.67 5.29
C ILE A 28 -1.59 -5.07 5.85
N LEU A 29 -1.29 -6.12 5.07
CA LEU A 29 -1.41 -7.51 5.51
C LEU A 29 -0.51 -7.81 6.72
N CYS A 30 0.75 -7.38 6.68
CA CYS A 30 1.68 -7.55 7.80
C CYS A 30 1.16 -6.87 9.06
N LEU A 31 0.62 -5.64 8.96
CA LEU A 31 0.04 -4.93 10.09
C LEU A 31 -1.18 -5.67 10.66
N GLU A 32 -2.02 -6.27 9.81
CA GLU A 32 -3.16 -7.07 10.26
C GLU A 32 -2.70 -8.32 11.00
N GLN A 33 -1.70 -9.05 10.49
CA GLN A 33 -1.15 -10.22 11.20
C GLN A 33 -0.51 -9.85 12.53
N LEU A 34 0.26 -8.77 12.56
CA LEU A 34 0.95 -8.31 13.76
C LEU A 34 -0.02 -7.95 14.89
N ARG A 35 -1.25 -7.51 14.58
CA ARG A 35 -2.29 -7.28 15.62
C ARG A 35 -2.69 -8.54 16.36
N TYR A 36 -2.59 -9.71 15.73
CA TYR A 36 -2.90 -10.99 16.36
C TYR A 36 -1.71 -11.58 17.13
N GLU A 37 -0.49 -11.17 16.83
CA GLU A 37 0.73 -11.68 17.49
C GLU A 37 1.01 -10.99 18.83
N ILE A 38 0.47 -9.79 19.06
CA ILE A 38 0.68 -9.05 20.32
C ILE A 38 -0.35 -9.48 21.38
N THR A 39 0.16 -10.08 22.46
CA THR A 39 -0.63 -10.62 23.56
C THR A 39 -0.95 -9.61 24.68
N ASP A 40 -0.24 -8.48 24.76
CA ASP A 40 -0.48 -7.41 25.73
C ASP A 40 -0.19 -6.03 25.10
N PRO A 41 -1.08 -5.53 24.22
CA PRO A 41 -0.88 -4.27 23.53
C PRO A 41 -0.96 -3.09 24.50
N GLN A 42 0.08 -2.25 24.50
CA GLN A 42 0.05 -0.99 25.22
C GLN A 42 -0.94 0.01 24.57
N PRO A 43 -1.48 0.99 25.29
CA PRO A 43 -2.53 1.88 24.75
C PRO A 43 -2.16 2.64 23.46
N ASP A 44 -0.89 2.92 23.28
CA ASP A 44 -0.29 3.59 22.11
C ASP A 44 -0.09 2.67 20.90
N TRP A 45 -0.06 1.35 21.12
CA TRP A 45 0.09 0.35 20.07
C TRP A 45 -0.97 0.49 18.97
N GLU A 46 -2.25 0.53 19.35
CA GLU A 46 -3.36 0.61 18.41
C GLU A 46 -3.26 1.89 17.56
N TYR A 47 -2.88 3.00 18.20
CA TYR A 47 -2.67 4.27 17.51
C TYR A 47 -1.57 4.17 16.44
N TYR A 48 -0.44 3.54 16.76
CA TYR A 48 0.64 3.36 15.77
C TYR A 48 0.20 2.47 14.61
N MET A 49 -0.46 1.35 14.91
CA MET A 49 -0.93 0.41 13.88
C MET A 49 -1.98 1.04 12.95
N ASP A 50 -2.91 1.81 13.51
CA ASP A 50 -3.91 2.55 12.75
C ASP A 50 -3.28 3.67 11.93
N SER A 51 -2.32 4.39 12.50
CA SER A 51 -1.61 5.49 11.82
C SER A 51 -0.86 4.98 10.60
N ILE A 52 -0.13 3.87 10.72
CA ILE A 52 0.60 3.26 9.61
C ILE A 52 -0.38 2.72 8.56
N SER A 53 -1.42 1.98 8.97
CA SER A 53 -2.43 1.44 8.06
C SER A 53 -3.14 2.55 7.27
N ASN A 54 -3.49 3.65 7.94
CA ASN A 54 -4.11 4.80 7.31
C ASN A 54 -3.14 5.51 6.35
N GLY A 55 -1.86 5.60 6.69
CA GLY A 55 -0.80 6.06 5.79
C GLY A 55 -0.78 5.24 4.50
N CYS A 56 -0.72 3.91 4.60
CA CYS A 56 -0.72 3.02 3.43
C CYS A 56 -1.97 3.21 2.56
N LYS A 57 -3.17 3.29 3.18
CA LYS A 57 -4.44 3.53 2.48
C LYS A 57 -4.46 4.89 1.79
N ASN A 58 -3.88 5.92 2.40
CA ASN A 58 -3.82 7.26 1.81
C ASN A 58 -2.87 7.31 0.60
N ILE A 59 -1.70 6.68 0.68
CA ILE A 59 -0.79 6.55 -0.47
C ILE A 59 -1.50 5.80 -1.61
N ASN A 60 -2.18 4.70 -1.31
CA ASN A 60 -2.94 3.96 -2.33
C ASN A 60 -4.04 4.80 -3.00
N LYS A 61 -4.70 5.70 -2.25
CA LYS A 61 -5.68 6.66 -2.82
C LYS A 61 -5.03 7.72 -3.70
N LEU A 62 -3.81 8.17 -3.39
CA LEU A 62 -3.06 9.15 -4.19
C LEU A 62 -2.57 8.55 -5.51
N LEU A 63 -2.26 7.25 -5.50
CA LEU A 63 -1.90 6.48 -6.69
C LEU A 63 -3.12 6.17 -7.60
N LYS A 64 -4.24 6.87 -7.46
CA LYS A 64 -5.43 6.68 -8.32
C LYS A 64 -5.15 7.02 -9.78
#